data_AF-A0A947HGY1-F1
#
_entry.id   AF-A0A947HGY1-F1
#
_cell.length_a   1.000
_cell.length_b   1.000
_cell.length_c   1.000
_cell.angle_alpha   90.00
_cell.angle_beta   90.00
_cell.angle_gamma   90.00
#
_symmetry.space_group_name_H-M   'P 1'
#
loop_
_entity.id
_entity.type
_entity.pdbx_description
1 polymer ?
#
loop_
_entity_poly.entity_id
_entity_poly.type
_entity_poly.pdbx_seq_one_letter_code
_entity_poly.pdbx_strand_id
1 'polypeptide(L)'
;MDFRLRRPAERNVYQFTLTAPKGPRYRAPMHPRFPFPSYPTGWYVVAFSHELARGEVRTVTYFGQDIVLFRTEAGVASAVDKVCPHLGAHLGGGRVAGECIRCPFHDWAFDVHGTCVDVPYAPKIPAKARVRAWTVDERHGLVFVWFSHDGREPGWRVPDLDFEGWTANRTIRWEVASHPQEVGENTVDCSHLLPVHHVTRTDIASVEQTGHTMRVVLNLLATGAAIQMPEEVNEVELDVTLHGLGQIISRTHVITAGLRTRQRIHPTPIGPDRIAIFAVANTREMPDPDYTAEIDQIFWDAFVEDFAKDFPIWGNKVWLEKPLLAGGDGPIGRYRKWCRQFYAWPESSADNTEPVAATEPAAAGRANRAAGPLQSFATRLAGLADRFGGVPAVFAPITSRLGGLAGIRTPPPPARADEELDAHLAEGPVRPAAAPLSVPKPATRFDSVQAYFDGLEKRFDSRAGAQIDAVFQWVLRGSPDQLHYAEVRRGVIKQGTGRHASPTITVEMSEADYLLMINGELNGARAFSTGRGKLKGPVTLAMKMQRLFPIDGVNAGG
;
A
#
# COMPACT_ATOMS: atom_id res chain seq x y z
N MET A 1 -1.13 -23.08 10.46
CA MET A 1 -2.24 -22.20 10.85
C MET A 1 -3.35 -22.43 9.84
N ASP A 2 -4.57 -22.74 10.27
CA ASP A 2 -5.69 -22.99 9.34
C ASP A 2 -6.42 -21.66 9.11
N PHE A 3 -6.34 -21.13 7.88
CA PHE A 3 -6.86 -19.82 7.50
C PHE A 3 -8.29 -19.98 6.99
N ARG A 4 -9.26 -19.34 7.64
CA ARG A 4 -10.65 -19.32 7.15
C ARG A 4 -11.14 -17.90 6.99
N LEU A 5 -11.12 -17.43 5.74
CA LEU A 5 -11.85 -16.26 5.30
C LEU A 5 -13.35 -16.57 5.47
N ARG A 6 -14.00 -16.03 6.51
CA ARG A 6 -15.46 -16.15 6.65
C ARG A 6 -16.10 -14.93 5.99
N ARG A 7 -16.81 -15.18 4.87
CA ARG A 7 -17.74 -14.22 4.26
C ARG A 7 -18.99 -14.13 5.13
N PRO A 8 -19.32 -12.99 5.77
CA PRO A 8 -20.64 -12.83 6.38
C PRO A 8 -21.67 -12.69 5.26
N ALA A 9 -22.82 -13.33 5.42
CA ALA A 9 -23.87 -13.40 4.39
C ALA A 9 -24.50 -12.03 4.02
N GLU A 10 -24.21 -10.95 4.75
CA GLU A 10 -24.95 -9.68 4.61
C GLU A 10 -24.09 -8.41 4.66
N ARG A 11 -22.75 -8.51 4.79
CA ARG A 11 -21.86 -7.33 4.82
C ARG A 11 -20.56 -7.64 4.10
N ASN A 12 -20.11 -6.76 3.20
CA ASN A 12 -18.79 -6.79 2.53
C ASN A 12 -17.64 -6.48 3.52
N VAL A 13 -17.68 -7.10 4.71
CA VAL A 13 -16.77 -6.89 5.82
C VAL A 13 -16.16 -8.24 6.15
N TYR A 14 -14.89 -8.42 5.82
CA TYR A 14 -14.18 -9.63 6.20
C TYR A 14 -13.56 -9.38 7.58
N GLN A 15 -14.09 -10.07 8.60
CA GLN A 15 -13.46 -10.11 9.91
C GLN A 15 -12.41 -11.22 9.93
N PHE A 16 -11.16 -10.83 10.09
CA PHE A 16 -10.08 -11.75 10.37
C PHE A 16 -9.98 -11.96 11.87
N THR A 17 -10.63 -13.02 12.36
CA THR A 17 -10.40 -13.47 13.73
C THR A 17 -9.22 -14.44 13.71
N LEU A 18 -8.03 -13.97 14.10
CA LEU A 18 -6.96 -14.87 14.51
C LEU A 18 -7.48 -15.66 15.71
N THR A 19 -7.71 -16.97 15.53
CA THR A 19 -7.90 -17.85 16.67
C THR A 19 -6.51 -17.98 17.29
N ALA A 20 -6.24 -17.21 18.35
CA ALA A 20 -4.99 -17.31 19.07
C ALA A 20 -4.76 -18.80 19.43
N PRO A 21 -3.55 -19.35 19.25
CA PRO A 21 -3.26 -20.68 19.76
C PRO A 21 -3.60 -20.70 21.25
N LYS A 22 -4.12 -21.83 21.75
CA LYS A 22 -4.33 -22.08 23.19
C LYS A 22 -2.96 -22.17 23.90
N GLY A 23 -2.22 -21.07 23.90
CA GLY A 23 -1.02 -20.84 24.68
C GLY A 23 -1.38 -20.16 26.01
N PRO A 24 -0.40 -20.00 26.92
CA PRO A 24 -0.63 -19.33 28.19
C PRO A 24 -1.25 -17.95 27.94
N ARG A 25 -2.28 -17.61 28.71
CA ARG A 25 -2.98 -16.32 28.62
C ARG A 25 -1.95 -15.20 28.72
N TYR A 26 -1.61 -14.57 27.60
CA TYR A 26 -0.76 -13.40 27.56
C TYR A 26 -1.46 -12.34 28.42
N ARG A 27 -0.85 -11.96 29.56
CA ARG A 27 -1.32 -10.80 30.33
C ARG A 27 -1.23 -9.60 29.40
N ALA A 28 -2.31 -8.81 29.32
CA ALA A 28 -2.27 -7.55 28.59
C ALA A 28 -1.02 -6.76 29.04
N PRO A 29 -0.16 -6.29 28.13
CA PRO A 29 1.01 -5.52 28.52
C PRO A 29 0.57 -4.28 29.30
N MET A 30 1.29 -3.92 30.36
CA MET A 30 1.03 -2.71 31.16
C MET A 30 1.30 -1.41 30.38
N HIS A 31 1.71 -1.51 29.12
CA HIS A 31 2.01 -0.39 28.22
C HIS A 31 1.19 -0.51 26.93
N PRO A 32 0.70 0.61 26.37
CA PRO A 32 0.00 0.61 25.09
C PRO A 32 0.89 0.05 23.99
N ARG A 33 0.30 -0.76 23.09
CA ARG A 33 1.00 -1.40 21.98
C ARG A 33 1.73 -0.40 21.07
N PHE A 34 1.13 0.77 20.89
CA PHE A 34 1.68 1.91 20.18
C PHE A 34 1.90 3.04 21.19
N PRO A 35 3.15 3.36 21.57
CA PRO A 35 3.46 4.30 22.64
C PRO A 35 3.45 5.77 22.17
N PHE A 36 2.46 6.14 21.35
CA PHE A 36 2.28 7.48 20.79
C PHE A 36 0.77 7.78 20.65
N PRO A 37 0.35 9.04 20.40
CA PRO A 37 -1.06 9.40 20.32
C PRO A 37 -1.82 8.54 19.29
N SER A 38 -3.00 8.04 19.67
CA SER A 38 -3.70 6.99 18.91
C SER A 38 -4.32 7.42 17.59
N TYR A 39 -4.59 8.71 17.41
CA TYR A 39 -5.37 9.21 16.28
C TYR A 39 -4.60 10.33 15.57
N PRO A 40 -4.06 10.06 14.37
CA PRO A 40 -3.37 11.07 13.58
C PRO A 40 -4.37 12.02 12.91
N THR A 41 -4.03 13.30 12.82
CA THR A 41 -4.76 14.30 12.04
C THR A 41 -4.76 13.94 10.55
N GLY A 42 -5.93 13.96 9.92
CA GLY A 42 -6.07 13.69 8.50
C GLY A 42 -7.48 13.36 8.03
N TRP A 43 -7.59 13.05 6.74
CA TRP A 43 -8.81 12.54 6.11
C TRP A 43 -8.88 11.02 6.19
N TYR A 44 -10.04 10.50 6.61
CA TYR A 44 -10.26 9.07 6.79
C TYR A 44 -11.60 8.63 6.21
N VAL A 45 -11.62 7.48 5.56
CA VAL A 45 -12.87 6.85 5.10
C VAL A 45 -13.59 6.23 6.30
N VAL A 46 -14.88 6.49 6.43
CA VAL A 46 -15.74 5.92 7.49
C VAL A 46 -16.89 5.08 6.96
N ALA A 47 -17.18 5.16 5.66
CA ALA A 47 -18.15 4.32 4.98
C ALA A 47 -17.89 4.31 3.47
N PHE A 48 -18.33 3.25 2.77
CA PHE A 48 -18.57 3.36 1.34
C PHE A 48 -19.85 4.17 1.11
N SER A 49 -19.87 5.03 0.10
CA SER A 49 -21.01 5.92 -0.21
C SER A 49 -22.33 5.15 -0.37
N HIS A 50 -22.29 3.97 -1.01
CA HIS A 50 -23.44 3.10 -1.22
C HIS A 50 -23.97 2.43 0.05
N GLU A 51 -23.21 2.44 1.15
CA GLU A 51 -23.67 1.92 2.45
C GLU A 51 -24.58 2.91 3.17
N LEU A 52 -24.71 4.15 2.70
CA LEU A 52 -25.57 5.17 3.28
C LEU A 52 -26.60 5.61 2.22
N ALA A 53 -27.79 5.04 2.25
CA ALA A 53 -28.87 5.38 1.33
C ALA A 53 -29.47 6.76 1.62
N ARG A 54 -30.20 7.34 0.65
CA ARG A 54 -30.93 8.60 0.86
C ARG A 54 -31.95 8.43 1.99
N GLY A 55 -32.00 9.39 2.90
CA GLY A 55 -32.86 9.36 4.09
C GLY A 55 -32.37 8.43 5.20
N GLU A 56 -31.22 7.77 5.04
CA GLU A 56 -30.69 6.84 6.04
C GLU A 56 -29.91 7.58 7.14
N VAL A 57 -30.05 7.10 8.38
CA VAL A 57 -29.17 7.41 9.50
C VAL A 57 -28.36 6.15 9.83
N ARG A 58 -27.05 6.30 9.98
CA ARG A 58 -26.14 5.19 10.27
C ARG A 58 -25.13 5.58 11.33
N THR A 59 -25.01 4.75 12.37
CA THR A 59 -23.97 4.92 13.39
C THR A 59 -22.73 4.10 13.01
N VAL A 60 -21.57 4.73 13.02
CA VAL A 60 -20.26 4.08 12.84
C VAL A 60 -19.35 4.43 14.01
N THR A 61 -18.38 3.58 14.34
CA THR A 61 -17.47 3.80 15.48
C THR A 61 -16.02 3.93 14.99
N TYR A 62 -15.46 5.12 15.14
CA TYR A 62 -14.08 5.45 14.76
C TYR A 62 -13.48 6.44 15.76
N PHE A 63 -12.16 6.47 15.86
CA PHE A 63 -11.43 7.32 16.82
C PHE A 63 -11.91 7.15 18.26
N GLY A 64 -12.32 5.92 18.63
CA GLY A 64 -12.83 5.58 19.96
C GLY A 64 -14.21 6.15 20.29
N GLN A 65 -14.96 6.67 19.32
CA GLN A 65 -16.28 7.26 19.52
C GLN A 65 -17.26 6.91 18.41
N ASP A 66 -18.55 7.09 18.67
CA ASP A 66 -19.56 6.94 17.64
C ASP A 66 -19.75 8.24 16.86
N ILE A 67 -19.84 8.09 15.55
CA ILE A 67 -20.14 9.12 14.57
C ILE A 67 -21.47 8.75 13.93
N VAL A 68 -22.40 9.71 13.89
CA VAL A 68 -23.70 9.51 13.26
C VAL A 68 -23.64 10.10 11.86
N LEU A 69 -23.57 9.21 10.87
CA LEU A 69 -23.72 9.55 9.47
C LEU A 69 -25.20 9.67 9.14
N PHE A 70 -25.57 10.61 8.30
CA PHE A 70 -26.89 10.65 7.70
C PHE A 70 -26.81 11.20 6.28
N ARG A 71 -27.72 10.76 5.42
CA ARG A 71 -27.87 11.32 4.08
C ARG A 71 -29.22 11.98 3.95
N THR A 72 -29.21 13.26 3.60
CA THR A 72 -30.44 14.03 3.41
C THR A 72 -31.31 13.44 2.29
N GLU A 73 -32.56 13.86 2.23
CA GLU A 73 -33.46 13.46 1.15
C GLU A 73 -32.97 13.94 -0.22
N ALA A 74 -32.31 15.11 -0.29
CA ALA A 74 -31.61 15.59 -1.49
C ALA A 74 -30.36 14.75 -1.85
N GLY A 75 -29.86 13.93 -0.92
CA GLY A 75 -28.73 13.03 -1.13
C GLY A 75 -27.39 13.52 -0.61
N VAL A 76 -27.35 14.59 0.18
CA VAL A 76 -26.12 15.12 0.78
C VAL A 76 -25.72 14.26 1.99
N ALA A 77 -24.53 13.67 1.97
CA ALA A 77 -23.98 12.99 3.15
C ALA A 77 -23.45 14.00 4.18
N SER A 78 -23.77 13.79 5.45
CA SER A 78 -23.22 14.54 6.58
C SER A 78 -22.93 13.61 7.76
N ALA A 79 -22.15 14.09 8.72
CA ALA A 79 -21.73 13.37 9.90
C ALA A 79 -21.74 14.30 11.12
N VAL A 80 -22.31 13.85 12.23
CA VAL A 80 -22.38 14.59 13.49
C VAL A 80 -21.97 13.71 14.67
N ASP A 81 -21.63 14.34 15.79
CA ASP A 81 -21.46 13.63 17.05
C ASP A 81 -22.78 12.96 17.48
N LYS A 82 -22.65 11.82 18.16
CA LYS A 82 -23.83 11.05 18.59
C LYS A 82 -24.73 11.74 19.61
N VAL A 83 -24.24 12.69 20.40
CA VAL A 83 -24.99 13.20 21.56
C VAL A 83 -25.81 14.43 21.21
N CYS A 84 -27.13 14.32 21.32
CA CYS A 84 -28.02 15.46 21.21
C CYS A 84 -27.78 16.45 22.38
N PRO A 85 -27.54 17.74 22.12
CA PRO A 85 -27.24 18.74 23.16
C PRO A 85 -28.42 19.06 24.08
N HIS A 86 -29.64 18.57 23.78
CA HIS A 86 -30.82 18.79 24.61
C HIS A 86 -30.74 18.01 25.92
N LEU A 87 -30.86 16.68 25.86
CA LEU A 87 -30.86 15.79 27.03
C LEU A 87 -30.04 14.51 26.78
N GLY A 88 -29.04 14.58 25.89
CA GLY A 88 -28.04 13.53 25.74
C GLY A 88 -28.45 12.31 24.91
N ALA A 89 -29.59 12.35 24.22
CA ALA A 89 -30.04 11.24 23.38
C ALA A 89 -29.04 10.93 22.25
N HIS A 90 -28.89 9.65 21.93
CA HIS A 90 -28.06 9.20 20.83
C HIS A 90 -28.76 9.47 19.48
N LEU A 91 -28.25 10.41 18.68
CA LEU A 91 -28.82 10.83 17.40
C LEU A 91 -28.87 9.71 16.35
N GLY A 92 -28.02 8.69 16.48
CA GLY A 92 -28.05 7.49 15.64
C GLY A 92 -29.33 6.66 15.76
N GLY A 93 -30.17 6.88 16.78
CA GLY A 93 -31.52 6.32 16.85
C GLY A 93 -32.59 7.18 16.16
N GLY A 94 -32.21 8.32 15.60
CA GLY A 94 -33.09 9.30 14.96
C GLY A 94 -33.47 8.93 13.53
N ARG A 95 -33.99 9.92 12.80
CA ARG A 95 -34.37 9.79 11.39
C ARG A 95 -33.96 11.02 10.60
N VAL A 96 -33.82 10.87 9.28
CA VAL A 96 -33.74 12.02 8.37
C VAL A 96 -35.15 12.57 8.14
N ALA A 97 -35.27 13.90 8.07
CA ALA A 97 -36.45 14.60 7.60
C ALA A 97 -36.00 15.83 6.79
N GLY A 98 -36.20 15.78 5.47
CA GLY A 98 -35.64 16.77 4.54
C GLY A 98 -34.10 16.82 4.62
N GLU A 99 -33.56 17.99 4.96
CA GLU A 99 -32.12 18.25 5.04
C GLU A 99 -31.55 18.16 6.47
N CYS A 100 -32.29 17.50 7.38
CA CYS A 100 -31.95 17.45 8.80
C CYS A 100 -31.99 16.03 9.35
N ILE A 101 -31.19 15.79 10.39
CA ILE A 101 -31.38 14.67 11.30
C ILE A 101 -32.28 15.11 12.47
N ARG A 102 -33.33 14.33 12.75
CA ARG A 102 -34.24 14.55 13.88
C ARG A 102 -33.92 13.60 15.03
N CYS A 103 -33.70 14.19 16.20
CA CYS A 103 -33.40 13.46 17.43
C CYS A 103 -34.54 12.51 17.81
N PRO A 104 -34.26 11.26 18.20
CA PRO A 104 -35.30 10.28 18.52
C PRO A 104 -36.08 10.59 19.80
N PHE A 105 -35.57 11.48 20.66
CA PHE A 105 -36.18 11.71 21.97
C PHE A 105 -37.23 12.83 21.94
N HIS A 106 -36.86 14.00 21.41
CA HIS A 106 -37.72 15.20 21.45
C HIS A 106 -37.86 15.86 20.07
N ASP A 107 -37.43 15.17 19.01
CA ASP A 107 -37.62 15.60 17.62
C ASP A 107 -36.95 16.93 17.23
N TRP A 108 -35.93 17.36 17.98
CA TRP A 108 -35.08 18.49 17.58
C TRP A 108 -34.37 18.16 16.27
N ALA A 109 -34.45 19.05 15.29
CA ALA A 109 -33.84 18.88 13.99
C ALA A 109 -32.49 19.61 13.93
N PHE A 110 -31.46 18.92 13.44
CA PHE A 110 -30.14 19.46 13.19
C PHE A 110 -29.81 19.36 11.70
N ASP A 111 -29.35 20.46 11.10
CA ASP A 111 -28.94 20.50 9.69
C ASP A 111 -27.60 19.78 9.44
N VAL A 112 -27.14 19.76 8.19
CA VAL A 112 -25.86 19.15 7.78
C VAL A 112 -24.62 19.79 8.41
N HIS A 113 -24.75 20.95 9.05
CA HIS A 113 -23.70 21.64 9.81
C HIS A 113 -23.88 21.49 11.33
N GLY A 114 -24.86 20.69 11.77
CA GLY A 114 -25.16 20.45 13.17
C GLY A 114 -25.91 21.61 13.85
N THR A 115 -26.37 22.62 13.12
CA THR A 115 -27.18 23.71 13.68
C THR A 115 -28.58 23.20 13.97
N CYS A 116 -29.10 23.46 15.18
CA CYS A 116 -30.52 23.18 15.44
C CYS A 116 -31.38 24.19 14.69
N VAL A 117 -32.21 23.70 13.76
CA VAL A 117 -33.06 24.53 12.88
C VAL A 117 -34.55 24.40 13.19
N ASP A 118 -34.95 23.39 13.95
CA ASP A 118 -36.33 23.19 14.38
C ASP A 118 -36.42 22.52 15.76
N VAL A 119 -37.35 23.01 16.58
CA VAL A 119 -37.78 22.42 17.84
C VAL A 119 -39.31 22.44 17.84
N PRO A 120 -39.98 21.29 17.58
CA PRO A 120 -41.40 21.29 17.21
C PRO A 120 -42.36 21.93 18.21
N TYR A 121 -41.99 21.96 19.49
CA TYR A 121 -42.81 22.45 20.59
C TYR A 121 -42.38 23.83 21.11
N ALA A 122 -41.38 24.48 20.51
CA ALA A 122 -40.86 25.75 21.00
C ALA A 122 -40.74 26.80 19.87
N PRO A 123 -41.28 28.02 20.05
CA PRO A 123 -41.19 29.08 19.04
C PRO A 123 -39.80 29.73 18.95
N LYS A 124 -38.90 29.47 19.90
CA LYS A 124 -37.55 30.02 19.95
C LYS A 124 -36.54 28.90 20.21
N ILE A 125 -35.55 28.78 19.33
CA ILE A 125 -34.43 27.84 19.47
C ILE A 125 -33.32 28.52 20.28
N PRO A 126 -32.74 27.87 21.30
CA PRO A 126 -31.58 28.43 22.01
C PRO A 126 -30.41 28.68 21.05
N ALA A 127 -29.77 29.86 21.12
CA ALA A 127 -28.69 30.24 20.19
C ALA A 127 -27.48 29.29 20.20
N LYS A 128 -27.29 28.54 21.30
CA LYS A 128 -26.23 27.55 21.49
C LYS A 128 -26.65 26.12 21.09
N ALA A 129 -27.87 25.90 20.63
CA ALA A 129 -28.38 24.58 20.25
C ALA A 129 -27.69 24.10 18.97
N ARG A 130 -26.56 23.40 19.13
CA ARG A 130 -25.75 22.85 18.05
C ARG A 130 -25.18 21.51 18.48
N VAL A 131 -25.17 20.54 17.57
CA VAL A 131 -24.34 19.34 17.68
C VAL A 131 -23.06 19.58 16.89
N ARG A 132 -21.93 19.00 17.31
CA ARG A 132 -20.70 19.10 16.52
C ARG A 132 -20.88 18.32 15.22
N ALA A 133 -20.72 19.01 14.09
CA ALA A 133 -20.59 18.37 12.79
C ALA A 133 -19.13 18.03 12.51
N TRP A 134 -18.92 16.92 11.81
CA TRP A 134 -17.63 16.55 11.25
C TRP A 134 -17.50 17.17 9.86
N THR A 135 -16.29 17.60 9.48
CA THR A 135 -16.06 18.00 8.09
C THR A 135 -16.08 16.75 7.21
N VAL A 136 -17.05 16.69 6.29
CA VAL A 136 -17.30 15.55 5.40
C VAL A 136 -16.87 15.90 3.98
N ASP A 137 -16.28 14.92 3.30
CA ASP A 137 -16.01 14.95 1.87
C ASP A 137 -16.48 13.63 1.26
N GLU A 138 -17.48 13.67 0.38
CA GLU A 138 -17.96 12.49 -0.32
C GLU A 138 -17.48 12.54 -1.78
N ARG A 139 -16.57 11.63 -2.13
CA ARG A 139 -16.09 11.49 -3.51
C ARG A 139 -15.58 10.07 -3.76
N HIS A 140 -15.47 9.70 -5.02
CA HIS A 140 -14.93 8.41 -5.45
C HIS A 140 -15.66 7.19 -4.86
N GLY A 141 -16.95 7.33 -4.51
CA GLY A 141 -17.74 6.29 -3.87
C GLY A 141 -17.41 6.06 -2.39
N LEU A 142 -16.73 7.01 -1.73
CA LEU A 142 -16.28 6.93 -0.35
C LEU A 142 -16.77 8.15 0.44
N VAL A 143 -17.10 7.95 1.72
CA VAL A 143 -17.42 9.02 2.66
C VAL A 143 -16.21 9.24 3.56
N PHE A 144 -15.56 10.40 3.39
CA PHE A 144 -14.43 10.83 4.21
C PHE A 144 -14.90 11.75 5.33
N VAL A 145 -14.25 11.65 6.49
CA VAL A 145 -14.32 12.65 7.56
C VAL A 145 -12.92 13.17 7.87
N TRP A 146 -12.84 14.43 8.26
CA TRP A 146 -11.63 15.01 8.81
C TRP A 146 -11.54 14.75 10.32
N PHE A 147 -10.45 14.13 10.76
CA PHE A 147 -10.07 14.09 12.17
C PHE A 147 -8.91 15.05 12.41
N SER A 148 -8.99 15.82 13.50
CA SER A 148 -7.87 16.61 14.00
C SER A 148 -7.75 16.44 15.51
N HIS A 149 -6.53 16.17 15.99
CA HIS A 149 -6.24 16.06 17.42
C HIS A 149 -6.37 17.39 18.18
N ASP A 150 -6.33 18.53 17.48
CA ASP A 150 -6.43 19.87 18.08
C ASP A 150 -7.68 20.65 17.61
N GLY A 151 -8.57 19.98 16.88
CA GLY A 151 -9.82 20.57 16.39
C GLY A 151 -9.67 21.56 15.24
N ARG A 152 -8.48 21.72 14.65
CA ARG A 152 -8.30 22.55 13.44
C ARG A 152 -9.04 21.97 12.22
N GLU A 153 -9.48 22.88 11.35
CA GLU A 153 -10.05 22.58 10.03
C GLU A 153 -9.06 21.84 9.11
N PRO A 154 -9.53 21.18 8.03
CA PRO A 154 -8.68 20.49 7.09
C PRO A 154 -7.54 21.35 6.54
N GLY A 155 -6.30 20.91 6.76
CA GLY A 155 -5.10 21.55 6.21
C GLY A 155 -4.83 21.20 4.74
N TRP A 156 -5.55 20.21 4.19
CA TRP A 156 -5.47 19.80 2.79
C TRP A 156 -6.80 19.20 2.34
N ARG A 157 -6.96 18.99 1.03
CA ARG A 157 -8.15 18.36 0.44
C ARG A 157 -7.90 16.87 0.17
N VAL A 158 -8.97 16.10 0.08
CA VAL A 158 -8.90 14.76 -0.51
C VAL A 158 -8.46 14.91 -1.97
N PRO A 159 -7.42 14.17 -2.44
CA PRO A 159 -6.90 14.34 -3.79
C PRO A 159 -7.93 13.91 -4.84
N ASP A 160 -8.06 14.67 -5.92
CA ASP A 160 -8.87 14.30 -7.08
C ASP A 160 -8.20 13.19 -7.88
N LEU A 161 -9.02 12.29 -8.42
CA LEU A 161 -8.55 11.16 -9.22
C LEU A 161 -9.25 11.13 -10.57
N ASP A 162 -8.47 10.85 -11.60
CA ASP A 162 -8.99 10.57 -12.94
C ASP A 162 -9.52 9.12 -13.01
N PHE A 163 -10.72 8.96 -13.55
CA PHE A 163 -11.39 7.67 -13.75
C PHE A 163 -11.65 7.37 -15.23
N GLU A 164 -11.29 8.28 -16.15
CA GLU A 164 -11.44 8.03 -17.58
C GLU A 164 -10.60 6.81 -17.99
N GLY A 165 -11.24 5.81 -18.62
CA GLY A 165 -10.57 4.57 -19.04
C GLY A 165 -10.14 3.66 -17.89
N TRP A 166 -10.81 3.72 -16.73
CA TRP A 166 -10.61 2.81 -15.60
C TRP A 166 -11.89 2.02 -15.31
N THR A 167 -11.75 0.77 -14.90
CA THR A 167 -12.87 -0.06 -14.46
C THR A 167 -13.59 0.55 -13.25
N ALA A 168 -14.84 0.13 -13.02
CA ALA A 168 -15.59 0.51 -11.83
C ALA A 168 -14.86 0.10 -10.53
N ASN A 169 -15.17 0.78 -9.43
CA ASN A 169 -14.56 0.47 -8.14
C ASN A 169 -14.93 -0.93 -7.67
N ARG A 170 -13.91 -1.75 -7.39
CA ARG A 170 -14.04 -2.91 -6.51
C ARG A 170 -13.67 -2.52 -5.10
N THR A 171 -14.46 -2.92 -4.12
CA THR A 171 -14.33 -2.45 -2.73
C THR A 171 -14.37 -3.59 -1.73
N ILE A 172 -13.55 -3.48 -0.69
CA ILE A 172 -13.51 -4.42 0.44
C ILE A 172 -13.17 -3.68 1.73
N ARG A 173 -13.74 -4.14 2.85
CA ARG A 173 -13.41 -3.63 4.17
C ARG A 173 -12.88 -4.75 5.08
N TRP A 174 -11.78 -4.47 5.74
CA TRP A 174 -11.20 -5.33 6.78
C TRP A 174 -11.15 -4.63 8.12
N GLU A 175 -11.13 -5.40 9.20
CA GLU A 175 -10.78 -4.92 10.54
C GLU A 175 -9.52 -5.65 11.00
N VAL A 176 -8.50 -4.90 11.38
CA VAL A 176 -7.16 -5.42 11.66
C VAL A 176 -6.62 -4.83 12.97
N ALA A 177 -5.94 -5.66 13.76
CA ALA A 177 -5.21 -5.21 14.95
C ALA A 177 -3.88 -4.57 14.52
N SER A 178 -3.89 -3.25 14.30
CA SER A 178 -2.74 -2.47 13.81
C SER A 178 -2.99 -0.97 14.04
N HIS A 179 -2.12 -0.13 13.49
CA HIS A 179 -2.19 1.32 13.50
C HIS A 179 -2.01 1.86 12.06
N PRO A 180 -2.63 2.99 11.64
CA PRO A 180 -2.44 3.50 10.28
C PRO A 180 -0.98 3.74 9.88
N GLN A 181 -0.15 4.17 10.83
CA GLN A 181 1.28 4.36 10.63
C GLN A 181 2.03 3.06 10.27
N GLU A 182 1.61 1.91 10.80
CA GLU A 182 2.21 0.61 10.44
C GLU A 182 1.88 0.28 8.97
N VAL A 183 0.62 0.48 8.56
CA VAL A 183 0.19 0.24 7.18
C VAL A 183 0.95 1.12 6.18
N GLY A 184 1.15 2.39 6.51
CA GLY A 184 1.95 3.30 5.68
C GLY A 184 3.44 2.96 5.66
N GLU A 185 4.00 2.41 6.75
CA GLU A 185 5.42 2.05 6.87
C GLU A 185 5.82 0.97 5.85
N ASN A 186 4.92 0.03 5.53
CA ASN A 186 5.10 -0.95 4.46
C ASN A 186 5.41 -0.31 3.08
N THR A 187 5.10 0.99 2.88
CA THR A 187 5.47 1.69 1.63
C THR A 187 6.98 1.93 1.53
N VAL A 188 7.66 2.14 2.65
CA VAL A 188 9.11 2.38 2.71
C VAL A 188 9.90 1.16 3.21
N ASP A 189 9.26 0.18 3.82
CA ASP A 189 9.84 -1.14 4.07
C ASP A 189 9.73 -1.97 2.77
N CYS A 190 10.65 -1.83 1.83
CA CYS A 190 10.60 -2.66 0.63
C CYS A 190 11.05 -4.11 0.86
N SER A 191 11.85 -4.36 1.91
CA SER A 191 12.44 -5.66 2.21
C SER A 191 11.39 -6.74 2.51
N HIS A 192 10.26 -6.39 3.14
CA HIS A 192 9.19 -7.37 3.43
C HIS A 192 8.53 -7.96 2.18
N LEU A 193 8.58 -7.26 1.04
CA LEU A 193 7.97 -7.72 -0.20
C LEU A 193 8.54 -9.07 -0.66
N LEU A 194 9.82 -9.34 -0.35
CA LEU A 194 10.47 -10.58 -0.73
C LEU A 194 9.86 -11.82 -0.03
N PRO A 195 9.90 -11.91 1.31
CA PRO A 195 9.36 -13.06 2.03
C PRO A 195 7.82 -13.12 2.06
N VAL A 196 7.12 -11.99 1.90
CA VAL A 196 5.66 -11.93 2.08
C VAL A 196 4.89 -11.95 0.75
N HIS A 197 5.37 -11.23 -0.27
CA HIS A 197 4.60 -10.90 -1.49
C HIS A 197 5.16 -11.51 -2.78
N HIS A 198 5.96 -12.58 -2.69
CA HIS A 198 6.55 -13.29 -3.84
C HIS A 198 7.34 -12.39 -4.80
N VAL A 199 7.93 -11.33 -4.26
CA VAL A 199 8.85 -10.44 -4.97
C VAL A 199 10.25 -11.04 -4.87
N THR A 200 11.01 -11.01 -5.94
CA THR A 200 12.39 -11.52 -5.96
C THR A 200 13.41 -10.42 -5.83
N ARG A 201 13.02 -9.18 -6.17
CA ARG A 201 13.87 -8.00 -6.05
C ARG A 201 13.06 -6.73 -5.89
N THR A 202 13.57 -5.82 -5.08
CA THR A 202 13.01 -4.49 -4.83
C THR A 202 14.12 -3.45 -4.91
N ASP A 203 13.89 -2.36 -5.63
CA ASP A 203 14.75 -1.18 -5.65
C ASP A 203 13.89 0.08 -5.42
N ILE A 204 14.19 0.88 -4.40
CA ILE A 204 13.55 2.19 -4.21
C ILE A 204 14.16 3.16 -5.23
N ALA A 205 13.35 3.63 -6.16
CA ALA A 205 13.77 4.60 -7.18
C ALA A 205 13.79 6.03 -6.62
N SER A 206 12.78 6.43 -5.85
CA SER A 206 12.71 7.76 -5.25
C SER A 206 11.83 7.81 -4.01
N VAL A 207 12.15 8.73 -3.09
CA VAL A 207 11.32 9.09 -1.93
C VAL A 207 11.26 10.61 -1.81
N GLU A 208 10.07 11.16 -2.05
CA GLU A 208 9.77 12.59 -2.03
C GLU A 208 8.80 12.89 -0.88
N GLN A 209 9.05 13.98 -0.15
CA GLN A 209 8.20 14.42 0.97
C GLN A 209 7.88 15.89 0.80
N THR A 210 6.60 16.25 0.87
CA THR A 210 6.15 17.65 0.77
C THR A 210 4.92 17.85 1.64
N GLY A 211 5.10 18.53 2.77
CA GLY A 211 4.03 18.72 3.77
C GLY A 211 3.36 17.39 4.15
N HIS A 212 2.05 17.31 3.89
CA HIS A 212 1.21 16.15 4.20
C HIS A 212 1.38 14.97 3.22
N THR A 213 2.20 15.07 2.19
CA THR A 213 2.38 14.00 1.18
C THR A 213 3.75 13.35 1.25
N MET A 214 3.77 12.04 1.03
CA MET A 214 4.98 11.28 0.73
C MET A 214 4.75 10.45 -0.53
N ARG A 215 5.64 10.56 -1.51
CA ARG A 215 5.61 9.75 -2.73
C ARG A 215 6.84 8.85 -2.78
N VAL A 216 6.61 7.57 -3.02
CA VAL A 216 7.62 6.52 -3.10
C VAL A 216 7.45 5.79 -4.42
N VAL A 217 8.52 5.74 -5.21
CA VAL A 217 8.54 4.96 -6.45
C VAL A 217 9.47 3.77 -6.27
N LEU A 218 8.99 2.57 -6.57
CA LEU A 218 9.71 1.31 -6.43
C LEU A 218 9.73 0.58 -7.77
N ASN A 219 10.87 -0.02 -8.09
CA ASN A 219 11.00 -0.98 -9.18
C ASN A 219 11.16 -2.38 -8.60
N LEU A 220 10.36 -3.32 -9.09
CA LEU A 220 10.26 -4.67 -8.58
C LEU A 220 10.46 -5.69 -9.69
N LEU A 221 11.03 -6.83 -9.31
CA LEU A 221 10.84 -8.08 -10.04
C LEU A 221 9.95 -8.97 -9.20
N ALA A 222 8.75 -9.27 -9.70
CA ALA A 222 7.76 -10.07 -9.00
C ALA A 222 7.45 -11.34 -9.79
N THR A 223 7.27 -12.45 -9.08
CA THR A 223 6.72 -13.66 -9.71
C THR A 223 5.21 -13.50 -9.93
N GLY A 224 4.65 -14.19 -10.91
CA GLY A 224 3.20 -14.28 -11.12
C GLY A 224 2.49 -15.18 -10.10
N ALA A 225 3.12 -15.54 -8.97
CA ALA A 225 2.55 -16.46 -7.99
C ALA A 225 1.18 -16.00 -7.46
N ALA A 226 1.00 -14.70 -7.22
CA ALA A 226 -0.27 -14.11 -6.77
C ALA A 226 -1.42 -14.29 -7.78
N ILE A 227 -1.10 -14.55 -9.05
CA ILE A 227 -2.06 -14.86 -10.13
C ILE A 227 -1.92 -16.32 -10.62
N GLN A 228 -1.38 -17.21 -9.79
CA GLN A 228 -1.18 -18.64 -10.05
C GLN A 228 -0.19 -18.98 -11.19
N MET A 229 0.70 -18.05 -11.50
CA MET A 229 1.79 -18.18 -12.48
C MET A 229 3.18 -17.98 -11.84
N PRO A 230 3.60 -18.83 -10.89
CA PRO A 230 4.86 -18.65 -10.15
C PRO A 230 6.12 -18.62 -11.04
N GLU A 231 6.09 -19.22 -12.23
CA GLU A 231 7.23 -19.23 -13.16
C GLU A 231 7.34 -17.93 -13.98
N GLU A 232 6.28 -17.12 -14.04
CA GLU A 232 6.32 -15.85 -14.75
C GLU A 232 7.04 -14.81 -13.91
N VAL A 233 8.00 -14.10 -14.50
CA VAL A 233 8.70 -12.99 -13.86
C VAL A 233 8.30 -11.69 -14.53
N ASN A 234 7.84 -10.74 -13.72
CA ASN A 234 7.32 -9.46 -14.18
C ASN A 234 8.16 -8.30 -13.65
N GLU A 235 8.52 -7.38 -14.54
CA GLU A 235 9.01 -6.06 -14.18
C GLU A 235 7.82 -5.18 -13.80
N VAL A 236 7.84 -4.65 -12.58
CA VAL A 236 6.73 -3.87 -12.02
C VAL A 236 7.27 -2.58 -11.44
N GLU A 237 6.65 -1.46 -11.82
CA GLU A 237 6.84 -0.18 -11.15
C GLU A 237 5.64 0.07 -10.23
N LEU A 238 5.92 0.43 -8.97
CA LEU A 238 4.92 0.92 -8.02
C LEU A 238 5.18 2.40 -7.74
N ASP A 239 4.21 3.25 -8.04
CA ASP A 239 4.19 4.66 -7.66
C ASP A 239 3.14 4.85 -6.56
N VAL A 240 3.62 4.95 -5.33
CA VAL A 240 2.81 5.01 -4.11
C VAL A 240 2.83 6.42 -3.54
N THR A 241 1.67 7.04 -3.37
CA THR A 241 1.52 8.33 -2.72
C THR A 241 0.68 8.22 -1.46
N LEU A 242 1.23 8.63 -0.32
CA LEU A 242 0.53 8.81 0.93
C LEU A 242 0.04 10.25 1.06
N HIS A 243 -1.20 10.43 1.51
CA HIS A 243 -1.78 11.74 1.88
C HIS A 243 -2.20 11.71 3.35
N GLY A 244 -1.33 12.19 4.23
CA GLY A 244 -1.40 11.89 5.66
C GLY A 244 -1.30 10.39 5.92
N LEU A 245 -1.87 9.92 7.03
CA LEU A 245 -1.87 8.49 7.39
C LEU A 245 -3.18 7.75 7.09
N GLY A 246 -4.21 8.46 6.61
CA GLY A 246 -5.52 7.86 6.29
C GLY A 246 -5.71 7.48 4.83
N GLN A 247 -4.74 7.76 3.95
CA GLN A 247 -4.86 7.53 2.51
C GLN A 247 -3.52 7.12 1.88
N ILE A 248 -3.53 5.97 1.20
CA ILE A 248 -2.43 5.45 0.40
C ILE A 248 -2.98 5.18 -0.99
N ILE A 249 -2.36 5.75 -2.02
CA ILE A 249 -2.73 5.56 -3.42
C ILE A 249 -1.54 4.91 -4.13
N SER A 250 -1.67 3.63 -4.43
CA SER A 250 -0.68 2.86 -5.19
C SER A 250 -1.10 2.78 -6.65
N ARG A 251 -0.21 3.19 -7.56
CA ARG A 251 -0.35 2.99 -9.00
C ARG A 251 0.68 1.95 -9.42
N THR A 252 0.20 0.84 -9.94
CA THR A 252 1.03 -0.28 -10.37
C THR A 252 1.10 -0.29 -11.88
N HIS A 253 2.30 -0.38 -12.43
CA HIS A 253 2.55 -0.61 -13.85
C HIS A 253 3.34 -1.91 -14.02
N VAL A 254 2.66 -2.95 -14.51
CA VAL A 254 3.30 -4.22 -14.87
C VAL A 254 3.87 -4.04 -16.28
N ILE A 255 5.13 -3.65 -16.37
CA ILE A 255 5.81 -3.21 -17.59
C ILE A 255 5.87 -4.35 -18.62
N THR A 256 6.19 -5.56 -18.16
CA THR A 256 6.26 -6.78 -19.00
C THR A 256 4.93 -7.07 -19.69
N ALA A 257 3.81 -6.94 -18.97
CA ALA A 257 2.46 -7.21 -19.46
C ALA A 257 1.74 -5.99 -20.05
N GLY A 258 2.30 -4.78 -19.91
CA GLY A 258 1.64 -3.53 -20.31
C GLY A 258 0.35 -3.24 -19.54
N LEU A 259 0.23 -3.73 -18.31
CA LEU A 259 -0.97 -3.59 -17.49
C LEU A 259 -0.81 -2.47 -16.46
N ARG A 260 -1.91 -1.79 -16.14
CA ARG A 260 -1.94 -0.75 -15.12
C ARG A 260 -3.09 -0.98 -14.16
N THR A 261 -2.80 -0.95 -12.86
CA THR A 261 -3.81 -1.01 -11.80
C THR A 261 -3.62 0.15 -10.83
N ARG A 262 -4.69 0.47 -10.10
CA ARG A 262 -4.66 1.46 -9.04
C ARG A 262 -5.35 0.91 -7.81
N GLN A 263 -4.62 0.83 -6.70
CA GLN A 263 -5.12 0.46 -5.39
C GLN A 263 -5.16 1.69 -4.49
N ARG A 264 -6.24 1.83 -3.74
CA ARG A 264 -6.39 2.87 -2.71
C ARG A 264 -6.68 2.18 -1.40
N ILE A 265 -5.88 2.47 -0.38
CA ILE A 265 -5.91 1.82 0.93
C ILE A 265 -6.11 2.92 1.96
N HIS A 266 -7.18 2.81 2.74
CA HIS A 266 -7.58 3.80 3.72
C HIS A 266 -7.67 3.17 5.12
N PRO A 267 -6.57 3.19 5.90
CA PRO A 267 -6.58 2.71 7.27
C PRO A 267 -7.16 3.77 8.21
N THR A 268 -8.34 3.50 8.76
CA THR A 268 -9.05 4.38 9.69
C THR A 268 -9.02 3.82 11.11
N PRO A 269 -8.52 4.56 12.12
CA PRO A 269 -8.56 4.13 13.52
C PRO A 269 -9.98 3.85 14.00
N ILE A 270 -10.24 2.62 14.44
CA ILE A 270 -11.42 2.30 15.25
C ILE A 270 -11.12 2.64 16.72
N GLY A 271 -9.92 2.30 17.18
CA GLY A 271 -9.39 2.57 18.51
C GLY A 271 -7.86 2.58 18.51
N PRO A 272 -7.21 2.54 19.69
CA PRO A 272 -5.75 2.69 19.81
C PRO A 272 -4.90 1.64 19.10
N ASP A 273 -5.39 0.42 18.93
CA ASP A 273 -4.67 -0.73 18.38
C ASP A 273 -5.48 -1.50 17.33
N ARG A 274 -6.53 -0.87 16.80
CA ARG A 274 -7.45 -1.47 15.84
C ARG A 274 -7.86 -0.46 14.78
N ILE A 275 -7.79 -0.89 13.52
CA ILE A 275 -8.14 -0.09 12.34
C ILE A 275 -9.19 -0.82 11.50
N ALA A 276 -10.02 -0.05 10.79
CA ALA A 276 -10.69 -0.52 9.59
C ALA A 276 -9.83 -0.15 8.39
N ILE A 277 -9.61 -1.08 7.46
CA ILE A 277 -8.98 -0.78 6.18
C ILE A 277 -10.07 -0.82 5.11
N PHE A 278 -10.38 0.34 4.51
CA PHE A 278 -11.19 0.42 3.31
C PHE A 278 -10.27 0.38 2.11
N ALA A 279 -10.41 -0.66 1.29
CA ALA A 279 -9.59 -0.83 0.11
C ALA A 279 -10.44 -0.77 -1.15
N VAL A 280 -9.91 -0.09 -2.17
CA VAL A 280 -10.53 0.08 -3.47
C VAL A 280 -9.53 -0.23 -4.58
N ALA A 281 -9.92 -1.00 -5.58
CA ALA A 281 -9.09 -1.26 -6.75
C ALA A 281 -9.80 -0.89 -8.05
N ASN A 282 -9.02 -0.44 -9.03
CA ASN A 282 -9.40 -0.32 -10.43
C ASN A 282 -8.27 -0.88 -11.32
N THR A 283 -8.65 -1.29 -12.52
CA THR A 283 -7.76 -1.71 -13.59
C THR A 283 -7.94 -0.74 -14.76
N ARG A 284 -6.86 -0.39 -15.46
CA ARG A 284 -6.97 0.41 -16.70
C ARG A 284 -7.69 -0.42 -17.75
N GLU A 285 -8.71 0.15 -18.40
CA GLU A 285 -9.41 -0.53 -19.48
C GLU A 285 -8.47 -0.80 -20.65
N MET A 286 -8.59 -2.01 -21.20
CA MET A 286 -7.85 -2.45 -22.38
C MET A 286 -8.78 -2.47 -23.60
N PRO A 287 -8.25 -2.57 -24.84
CA PRO A 287 -9.07 -2.50 -26.04
C PRO A 287 -10.19 -3.55 -26.12
N ASP A 288 -10.00 -4.71 -25.48
CA ASP A 288 -10.99 -5.77 -25.38
C ASP A 288 -11.68 -5.73 -24.00
N PRO A 289 -13.00 -5.48 -23.93
CA PRO A 289 -13.73 -5.38 -22.67
C PRO A 289 -13.85 -6.71 -21.93
N ASP A 290 -13.93 -7.84 -22.64
CA ASP A 290 -14.03 -9.16 -22.00
C ASP A 290 -12.69 -9.52 -21.33
N TYR A 291 -11.59 -9.25 -22.05
CA TYR A 291 -10.24 -9.37 -21.48
C TYR A 291 -10.05 -8.43 -20.28
N THR A 292 -10.57 -7.21 -20.36
CA THR A 292 -10.55 -6.24 -19.25
C THR A 292 -11.26 -6.78 -18.02
N ALA A 293 -12.47 -7.30 -18.17
CA ALA A 293 -13.26 -7.82 -17.05
C ALA A 293 -12.55 -9.00 -16.35
N GLU A 294 -11.94 -9.90 -17.11
CA GLU A 294 -11.21 -11.04 -16.56
C GLU A 294 -9.92 -10.64 -15.85
N ILE A 295 -9.11 -9.75 -16.45
CA ILE A 295 -7.89 -9.24 -15.82
C ILE A 295 -8.24 -8.46 -14.55
N ASP A 296 -9.27 -7.63 -14.57
CA ASP A 296 -9.73 -6.89 -13.41
C ASP A 296 -10.14 -7.83 -12.25
N GLN A 297 -10.79 -8.95 -12.55
CA GLN A 297 -11.10 -9.98 -11.56
C GLN A 297 -9.85 -10.68 -11.01
N ILE A 298 -8.90 -11.06 -11.89
CA ILE A 298 -7.65 -11.72 -11.48
C ILE A 298 -6.82 -10.82 -10.55
N PHE A 299 -6.64 -9.55 -10.92
CA PHE A 299 -5.88 -8.60 -10.10
C PHE A 299 -6.61 -8.26 -8.80
N TRP A 300 -7.95 -8.22 -8.82
CA TRP A 300 -8.73 -8.04 -7.61
C TRP A 300 -8.52 -9.18 -6.61
N ASP A 301 -8.63 -10.42 -7.06
CA ASP A 301 -8.45 -11.59 -6.20
C ASP A 301 -7.02 -11.65 -5.67
N ALA A 302 -6.03 -11.41 -6.53
CA ALA A 302 -4.63 -11.31 -6.14
C ALA A 302 -4.40 -10.21 -5.08
N PHE A 303 -4.97 -9.02 -5.27
CA PHE A 303 -4.84 -7.93 -4.30
C PHE A 303 -5.48 -8.28 -2.94
N VAL A 304 -6.68 -8.86 -2.94
CA VAL A 304 -7.39 -9.24 -1.70
C VAL A 304 -6.63 -10.32 -0.93
N GLU A 305 -6.07 -11.30 -1.62
CA GLU A 305 -5.30 -12.38 -1.01
C GLU A 305 -3.93 -11.91 -0.53
N ASP A 306 -3.19 -11.23 -1.39
CA ASP A 306 -1.79 -10.87 -1.16
C ASP A 306 -1.66 -9.77 -0.10
N PHE A 307 -2.53 -8.75 -0.11
CA PHE A 307 -2.55 -7.71 0.92
C PHE A 307 -2.91 -8.25 2.31
N ALA A 308 -3.74 -9.31 2.39
CA ALA A 308 -4.12 -9.92 3.66
C ALA A 308 -2.97 -10.68 4.33
N LYS A 309 -1.87 -10.97 3.62
CA LYS A 309 -0.68 -11.64 4.18
C LYS A 309 0.04 -10.79 5.23
N ASP A 310 -0.12 -9.48 5.18
CA ASP A 310 0.43 -8.57 6.19
C ASP A 310 -0.31 -8.65 7.54
N PHE A 311 -1.59 -9.02 7.54
CA PHE A 311 -2.44 -8.86 8.74
C PHE A 311 -1.96 -9.69 9.93
N PRO A 312 -1.52 -10.96 9.77
CA PRO A 312 -0.92 -11.71 10.86
C PRO A 312 0.39 -11.10 11.38
N ILE A 313 1.20 -10.48 10.50
CA ILE A 313 2.46 -9.82 10.90
C ILE A 313 2.13 -8.58 11.73
N TRP A 314 1.29 -7.69 11.19
CA TRP A 314 0.83 -6.51 11.90
C TRP A 314 0.12 -6.87 13.20
N GLY A 315 -0.68 -7.93 13.23
CA GLY A 315 -1.40 -8.39 14.42
C GLY A 315 -0.53 -8.96 15.53
N ASN A 316 0.70 -9.40 15.23
CA ASN A 316 1.59 -10.09 16.17
C ASN A 316 2.96 -9.41 16.37
N LYS A 317 3.19 -8.22 15.80
CA LYS A 317 4.42 -7.43 16.04
C LYS A 317 4.29 -6.41 17.16
N VAL A 318 5.43 -6.03 17.74
CA VAL A 318 5.54 -4.93 18.72
C VAL A 318 6.00 -3.66 17.99
N TRP A 319 5.59 -2.49 18.46
CA TRP A 319 6.21 -1.23 18.02
C TRP A 319 7.57 -1.06 18.67
N LEU A 320 8.63 -0.93 17.85
CA LEU A 320 9.97 -0.57 18.31
C LEU A 320 10.22 0.88 17.90
N GLU A 321 10.35 1.80 18.86
CA GLU A 321 10.56 3.23 18.56
C GLU A 321 11.84 3.46 17.74
N LYS A 322 12.92 2.79 18.13
CA LYS A 322 14.22 2.78 17.44
C LYS A 322 14.48 1.37 16.90
N PRO A 323 14.00 1.04 15.68
CA PRO A 323 14.25 -0.27 15.08
C PRO A 323 15.73 -0.39 14.71
N LEU A 324 16.25 -1.62 14.74
CA LEU A 324 17.59 -1.91 14.23
C LEU A 324 17.48 -2.13 12.72
N LEU A 325 18.08 -1.23 11.94
CA LEU A 325 18.02 -1.25 10.47
C LEU A 325 19.32 -1.80 9.89
N ALA A 326 19.19 -2.64 8.86
CA ALA A 326 20.29 -3.20 8.09
C ALA A 326 20.47 -2.49 6.74
N GLY A 327 21.61 -2.72 6.09
CA GLY A 327 21.81 -2.27 4.72
C GLY A 327 20.83 -2.96 3.76
N GLY A 328 19.92 -2.18 3.17
CA GLY A 328 18.84 -2.67 2.30
C GLY A 328 17.44 -2.33 2.82
N ASP A 329 17.29 -2.02 4.11
CA ASP A 329 16.06 -1.45 4.62
C ASP A 329 15.85 -0.06 4.02
N GLY A 330 14.60 0.25 3.68
CA GLY A 330 14.28 1.58 3.17
C GLY A 330 14.32 2.65 4.27
N PRO A 331 13.94 3.90 3.95
CA PRO A 331 14.18 5.04 4.84
C PRO A 331 13.13 5.15 5.97
N ILE A 332 13.04 4.12 6.83
CA ILE A 332 12.07 3.99 7.92
C ILE A 332 12.13 5.19 8.88
N GLY A 333 13.33 5.63 9.26
CA GLY A 333 13.51 6.80 10.12
C GLY A 333 12.94 8.07 9.50
N ARG A 334 13.19 8.28 8.20
CA ARG A 334 12.66 9.43 7.44
C ARG A 334 11.12 9.39 7.36
N TYR A 335 10.53 8.21 7.19
CA TYR A 335 9.08 8.02 7.23
C TYR A 335 8.49 8.36 8.60
N ARG A 336 9.04 7.82 9.68
CA ARG A 336 8.54 8.08 11.04
C ARG A 336 8.69 9.53 11.46
N LYS A 337 9.79 10.19 11.09
CA LYS A 337 9.97 11.64 11.30
C LYS A 337 8.87 12.43 10.59
N TRP A 338 8.55 12.09 9.34
CA TRP A 338 7.44 12.71 8.61
C TRP A 338 6.08 12.43 9.26
N CYS A 339 5.85 11.24 9.81
CA CYS A 339 4.61 10.90 10.52
C CYS A 339 4.36 11.78 11.75
N ARG A 340 5.43 12.27 12.40
CA ARG A 340 5.30 13.04 13.65
C ARG A 340 4.38 14.25 13.52
N GLN A 341 4.34 14.89 12.36
CA GLN A 341 3.53 16.09 12.11
C GLN A 341 2.02 15.86 12.27
N PHE A 342 1.56 14.61 12.22
CA PHE A 342 0.14 14.27 12.28
C PHE A 342 -0.35 13.99 13.71
N TYR A 343 0.51 14.04 14.72
CA TYR A 343 0.14 13.73 16.10
C TYR A 343 0.41 14.87 17.07
N ALA A 344 -0.40 14.93 18.13
CA ALA A 344 -0.15 15.76 19.30
C ALA A 344 0.87 15.09 20.23
N TRP A 345 2.14 15.21 19.90
CA TRP A 345 3.22 14.70 20.76
C TRP A 345 3.30 15.48 22.08
N PRO A 346 3.51 14.82 23.23
CA PRO A 346 3.76 15.51 24.50
C PRO A 346 5.00 16.41 24.40
N GLU A 347 4.98 17.59 25.01
CA GLU A 347 6.04 18.63 24.92
C GLU A 347 7.46 18.11 25.23
N SER A 348 7.61 17.03 26.01
CA SER A 348 8.91 16.40 26.31
C SER A 348 9.51 15.57 25.17
N SER A 349 8.86 15.51 24.00
CA SER A 349 9.31 14.78 22.81
C SER A 349 9.56 15.67 21.59
N ALA A 350 9.43 16.98 21.77
CA ALA A 350 9.88 17.98 20.80
C ALA A 350 11.40 18.08 20.86
N ASP A 351 12.07 17.46 19.89
CA ASP A 351 13.45 17.82 19.58
C ASP A 351 13.46 19.28 19.12
N ASN A 352 14.32 20.09 19.73
CA ASN A 352 14.51 21.50 19.37
C ASN A 352 15.00 21.60 17.92
N THR A 353 14.08 21.79 16.98
CA THR A 353 14.42 22.26 15.64
C THR A 353 13.74 23.61 15.41
N GLU A 354 14.54 24.67 15.45
CA GLU A 354 14.12 26.00 14.99
C GLU A 354 13.61 25.95 13.54
N PRO A 355 12.67 26.82 13.16
CA PRO A 355 12.13 26.85 11.81
C PRO A 355 13.17 27.37 10.82
N VAL A 356 13.51 26.56 9.82
CA VAL A 356 14.36 26.99 8.70
C VAL A 356 13.54 27.96 7.83
N ALA A 357 13.90 29.24 7.88
CA ALA A 357 13.41 30.25 6.95
C ALA A 357 13.91 29.93 5.53
N ALA A 358 13.01 30.02 4.55
CA ALA A 358 13.34 29.88 3.14
C ALA A 358 14.25 31.03 2.68
N THR A 359 15.40 30.69 2.11
CA THR A 359 16.23 31.65 1.36
C THR A 359 16.52 31.10 -0.03
N GLU A 360 16.21 31.91 -1.05
CA GLU A 360 16.51 31.69 -2.46
C GLU A 360 18.03 31.68 -2.73
N PRO A 361 18.50 31.01 -3.80
CA PRO A 361 19.92 30.94 -4.08
C PRO A 361 20.39 32.20 -4.82
N ALA A 362 21.26 32.99 -4.17
CA ALA A 362 22.01 34.06 -4.81
C ALA A 362 23.37 33.56 -5.33
N ALA A 363 23.74 34.07 -6.51
CA ALA A 363 24.85 33.65 -7.35
C ALA A 363 26.26 33.91 -6.78
N ALA A 364 27.21 33.20 -7.39
CA ALA A 364 28.64 33.21 -7.12
C ALA A 364 29.30 34.61 -7.14
N GLY A 365 30.21 34.83 -6.19
CA GLY A 365 31.17 35.94 -6.20
C GLY A 365 32.34 35.69 -5.26
N ARG A 366 33.52 35.41 -5.81
CA ARG A 366 34.80 35.35 -5.09
C ARG A 366 35.20 36.74 -4.58
N ALA A 367 35.66 36.86 -3.33
CA ALA A 367 36.68 37.83 -2.94
C ALA A 367 37.41 37.45 -1.64
N ASN A 368 38.62 37.99 -1.53
CA ASN A 368 39.76 37.59 -0.71
C ASN A 368 39.83 38.31 0.66
N ARG A 369 40.64 37.73 1.58
CA ARG A 369 41.54 38.37 2.59
C ARG A 369 41.06 38.71 4.03
N ALA A 370 41.72 38.01 4.97
CA ALA A 370 42.68 38.49 6.00
C ALA A 370 42.25 39.03 7.39
N ALA A 371 42.74 38.30 8.42
CA ALA A 371 43.47 38.73 9.63
C ALA A 371 42.77 39.43 10.85
N GLY A 372 42.47 38.62 11.88
CA GLY A 372 42.79 38.76 13.34
C GLY A 372 42.15 39.88 14.20
N PRO A 373 42.38 39.92 15.55
CA PRO A 373 42.79 38.87 16.50
C PRO A 373 42.00 38.81 17.85
N LEU A 374 42.34 37.79 18.64
CA LEU A 374 41.88 37.41 20.01
C LEU A 374 42.22 38.41 21.14
N GLN A 375 41.30 38.54 22.10
CA GLN A 375 41.47 38.77 23.56
C GLN A 375 40.10 38.47 24.19
N SER A 376 39.89 37.85 25.35
CA SER A 376 40.68 37.50 26.53
C SER A 376 39.84 36.48 27.34
N PHE A 377 40.43 35.58 28.11
CA PHE A 377 39.93 35.23 29.45
C PHE A 377 40.91 34.27 30.15
N ALA A 378 41.81 34.85 30.94
CA ALA A 378 42.63 34.13 31.90
C ALA A 378 42.84 35.03 33.13
N THR A 379 41.89 35.03 34.06
CA THR A 379 42.17 35.36 35.47
C THR A 379 41.06 34.80 36.36
N ARG A 380 41.35 33.72 37.12
CA ARG A 380 40.99 33.47 38.54
C ARG A 380 41.06 31.97 38.91
N LEU A 381 42.27 31.56 39.32
CA LEU A 381 42.59 30.50 40.31
C LEU A 381 41.92 30.80 41.67
N ALA A 382 41.82 29.95 42.70
CA ALA A 382 41.97 28.52 43.00
C ALA A 382 41.42 28.36 44.45
N GLY A 383 41.03 27.16 44.89
CA GLY A 383 40.70 26.96 46.30
C GLY A 383 40.20 25.57 46.70
N LEU A 384 41.10 24.86 47.39
CA LEU A 384 40.90 23.76 48.34
C LEU A 384 40.76 22.30 47.85
N ALA A 385 41.78 21.55 48.25
CA ALA A 385 41.90 20.11 48.24
C ALA A 385 41.33 19.49 49.54
N ASP A 386 41.30 18.15 49.51
CA ASP A 386 41.57 17.21 50.61
C ASP A 386 40.35 16.51 51.22
N ARG A 387 40.21 15.19 50.97
CA ARG A 387 40.04 14.15 52.00
C ARG A 387 39.79 12.72 51.44
N PHE A 388 40.72 11.83 51.80
CA PHE A 388 40.69 10.35 51.84
C PHE A 388 40.63 9.59 50.49
N GLY A 389 41.51 8.64 50.14
CA GLY A 389 42.62 8.02 50.86
C GLY A 389 42.82 6.57 50.38
N GLY A 390 44.02 6.26 49.83
CA GLY A 390 44.69 4.93 49.80
C GLY A 390 44.10 3.80 48.93
N VAL A 391 44.80 2.77 48.41
CA VAL A 391 46.18 2.21 48.32
C VAL A 391 45.99 0.87 47.52
N PRO A 392 46.97 0.15 46.89
CA PRO A 392 48.13 0.47 46.04
C PRO A 392 48.16 -0.31 44.68
N ALA A 393 49.15 0.04 43.86
CA ALA A 393 49.54 -0.64 42.63
C ALA A 393 50.42 -1.90 42.84
N VAL A 394 50.44 -2.81 41.85
CA VAL A 394 51.53 -3.77 41.61
C VAL A 394 52.06 -3.57 40.19
N PHE A 395 53.28 -3.02 40.09
CA PHE A 395 54.20 -3.09 38.95
C PHE A 395 54.83 -4.51 38.91
N ALA A 396 55.33 -5.11 37.82
CA ALA A 396 56.48 -4.70 36.98
C ALA A 396 56.81 -5.87 35.97
N PRO A 397 57.90 -5.86 35.17
CA PRO A 397 57.86 -5.58 33.72
C PRO A 397 58.71 -6.58 32.87
N ILE A 398 58.98 -6.24 31.59
CA ILE A 398 60.22 -6.41 30.77
C ILE A 398 59.81 -6.27 29.28
N THR A 399 59.91 -5.08 28.64
CA THR A 399 61.05 -4.49 27.88
C THR A 399 61.56 -5.42 26.74
N SER A 400 61.78 -5.04 25.48
CA SER A 400 62.12 -3.79 24.77
C SER A 400 61.82 -4.03 23.26
N ARG A 401 61.52 -3.06 22.40
CA ARG A 401 62.41 -2.03 21.83
C ARG A 401 61.61 -0.87 21.21
N LEU A 402 62.26 0.29 21.26
CA LEU A 402 61.81 1.65 21.02
C LEU A 402 61.74 2.06 19.55
N GLY A 403 60.91 3.09 19.26
CA GLY A 403 61.32 4.17 18.36
C GLY A 403 60.21 4.97 17.67
N GLY A 404 59.88 6.17 18.19
CA GLY A 404 59.32 7.31 17.44
C GLY A 404 57.86 7.66 17.76
N LEU A 405 57.54 8.35 18.87
CA LEU A 405 57.61 9.80 19.16
C LEU A 405 56.27 10.57 18.97
N ALA A 406 55.75 10.96 20.14
CA ALA A 406 55.02 12.20 20.47
C ALA A 406 53.53 12.36 20.05
N GLY A 407 52.65 12.45 21.07
CA GLY A 407 51.48 13.34 20.99
C GLY A 407 50.12 12.83 21.49
N ILE A 408 50.02 12.01 22.54
CA ILE A 408 48.71 11.67 23.13
C ILE A 408 48.27 12.79 24.08
N ARG A 409 47.29 13.60 23.65
CA ARG A 409 46.38 14.34 24.54
C ARG A 409 45.12 13.50 24.75
N THR A 410 44.65 13.48 25.99
CA THR A 410 43.41 12.86 26.45
C THR A 410 42.17 13.34 25.67
N PRO A 411 41.21 12.45 25.35
CA PRO A 411 40.02 12.80 24.58
C PRO A 411 39.04 13.68 25.38
N PRO A 412 38.31 14.60 24.74
CA PRO A 412 37.15 15.27 25.32
C PRO A 412 35.98 14.27 25.49
N PRO A 413 34.99 14.57 26.36
CA PRO A 413 33.83 13.70 26.56
C PRO A 413 33.06 13.51 25.24
N PRO A 414 32.39 12.35 25.04
CA PRO A 414 31.76 12.06 23.76
C PRO A 414 30.63 13.05 23.50
N ALA A 415 30.83 13.88 22.48
CA ALA A 415 29.75 14.58 21.81
C ALA A 415 28.86 13.55 21.10
N ARG A 416 27.57 13.86 21.07
CA ARG A 416 26.44 13.10 20.51
C ARG A 416 26.81 12.28 19.27
N ALA A 417 26.78 10.95 19.42
CA ALA A 417 26.91 9.98 18.33
C ALA A 417 25.58 9.67 17.61
N ASP A 418 24.55 10.49 17.83
CA ASP A 418 23.20 10.27 17.28
C ASP A 418 22.94 11.01 15.95
N GLU A 419 23.84 11.90 15.49
CA GLU A 419 23.67 12.64 14.23
C GLU A 419 24.43 12.04 13.03
N GLU A 420 25.39 11.13 13.25
CA GLU A 420 26.18 10.53 12.15
C GLU A 420 25.56 9.26 11.55
N LEU A 421 24.62 8.61 12.26
CA LEU A 421 23.98 7.38 11.76
C LEU A 421 22.89 7.66 10.71
N ASP A 422 22.23 8.82 10.80
CA ASP A 422 21.18 9.23 9.85
C ASP A 422 21.75 9.77 8.52
N ALA A 423 23.02 10.21 8.50
CA ALA A 423 23.66 10.74 7.30
C ALA A 423 24.09 9.65 6.29
N HIS A 424 24.29 8.40 6.73
CA HIS A 424 24.67 7.29 5.85
C HIS A 424 23.49 6.53 5.25
N LEU A 425 22.26 6.80 5.69
CA LEU A 425 21.05 6.18 5.15
C LEU A 425 20.29 7.10 4.17
N ALA A 426 20.69 8.37 4.06
CA ALA A 426 20.09 9.33 3.14
C ALA A 426 20.73 9.36 1.75
N GLU A 427 21.98 8.91 1.60
CA GLU A 427 22.75 8.96 0.35
C GLU A 427 23.50 7.65 0.07
N GLY A 428 22.87 6.50 0.38
CA GLY A 428 23.37 5.21 -0.09
C GLY A 428 23.39 5.18 -1.63
N PRO A 429 24.40 4.57 -2.28
CA PRO A 429 24.45 4.52 -3.73
C PRO A 429 23.17 3.86 -4.25
N VAL A 430 22.42 4.59 -5.08
CA VAL A 430 21.40 4.00 -5.95
C VAL A 430 22.09 2.83 -6.65
N ARG A 431 21.71 1.59 -6.31
CA ARG A 431 22.18 0.44 -7.07
C ARG A 431 21.81 0.74 -8.52
N PRO A 432 22.76 0.74 -9.47
CA PRO A 432 22.40 0.91 -10.86
C PRO A 432 21.29 -0.09 -11.16
N ALA A 433 20.23 0.39 -11.82
CA ALA A 433 19.18 -0.49 -12.34
C ALA A 433 19.92 -1.66 -12.99
N ALA A 434 19.69 -2.89 -12.51
CA ALA A 434 20.34 -3.99 -13.18
C ALA A 434 19.86 -4.00 -14.62
N ALA A 435 20.72 -4.48 -15.51
CA ALA A 435 20.31 -4.76 -16.87
C ALA A 435 18.97 -5.52 -16.82
N PRO A 436 17.97 -5.12 -17.63
CA PRO A 436 16.68 -5.78 -17.67
C PRO A 436 16.93 -7.28 -17.77
N LEU A 437 16.26 -8.06 -16.92
CA LEU A 437 16.42 -9.50 -16.97
C LEU A 437 16.01 -9.94 -18.37
N SER A 438 16.98 -10.45 -19.14
CA SER A 438 16.67 -11.01 -20.44
C SER A 438 15.73 -12.18 -20.20
N VAL A 439 14.48 -12.07 -20.69
CA VAL A 439 13.57 -13.21 -20.77
C VAL A 439 14.36 -14.35 -21.43
N PRO A 440 14.44 -15.55 -20.81
CA PRO A 440 15.13 -16.67 -21.40
C PRO A 440 14.63 -16.85 -22.84
N LYS A 441 15.50 -16.64 -23.83
CA LYS A 441 15.13 -16.89 -25.21
C LYS A 441 14.85 -18.39 -25.34
N PRO A 442 13.74 -18.79 -25.96
CA PRO A 442 13.47 -20.20 -26.18
C PRO A 442 14.67 -20.85 -26.89
N ALA A 443 15.08 -22.04 -26.43
CA ALA A 443 16.17 -22.77 -27.07
C ALA A 443 15.78 -23.22 -28.49
N THR A 444 14.47 -23.40 -28.71
CA THR A 444 13.86 -23.70 -30.00
C THR A 444 13.17 -22.46 -30.56
N ARG A 445 13.60 -22.03 -31.75
CA ARG A 445 12.95 -20.97 -32.52
C ARG A 445 12.12 -21.59 -33.65
N PHE A 446 10.89 -21.12 -33.83
CA PHE A 446 10.04 -21.50 -34.95
C PHE A 446 10.22 -20.51 -36.10
N ASP A 447 10.45 -21.04 -37.30
CA ASP A 447 10.55 -20.25 -38.53
C ASP A 447 9.18 -19.85 -39.08
N SER A 448 8.12 -20.57 -38.70
CA SER A 448 6.75 -20.28 -39.09
C SER A 448 5.76 -20.78 -38.03
N VAL A 449 4.54 -20.25 -38.09
CA VAL A 449 3.44 -20.73 -37.25
C VAL A 449 3.04 -22.17 -37.60
N GLN A 450 3.12 -22.56 -38.87
CA GLN A 450 2.85 -23.94 -39.28
C GLN A 450 3.81 -24.93 -38.61
N ALA A 451 5.11 -24.62 -38.58
CA ALA A 451 6.11 -25.45 -37.91
C ALA A 451 5.84 -25.64 -36.41
N TYR A 452 5.25 -24.64 -35.75
CA TYR A 452 4.77 -24.77 -34.38
C TYR A 452 3.63 -25.78 -34.30
N PHE A 453 2.58 -25.64 -35.12
CA PHE A 453 1.42 -26.53 -35.05
C PHE A 453 1.72 -27.98 -35.47
N ASP A 454 2.66 -28.20 -36.39
CA ASP A 454 3.12 -29.55 -36.79
C ASP A 454 3.68 -30.36 -35.61
N GLY A 455 4.25 -29.68 -34.62
CA GLY A 455 4.82 -30.27 -33.41
C GLY A 455 3.97 -30.10 -32.14
N LEU A 456 2.73 -29.60 -32.23
CA LEU A 456 1.94 -29.25 -31.04
C LEU A 456 1.59 -30.48 -30.18
N GLU A 457 1.01 -31.53 -30.79
CA GLU A 457 0.68 -32.78 -30.07
C GLU A 457 1.89 -33.42 -29.39
N LYS A 458 3.06 -33.40 -30.04
CA LYS A 458 4.29 -33.98 -29.47
C LYS A 458 4.81 -33.22 -28.26
N ARG A 459 4.57 -31.91 -28.20
CA ARG A 459 5.00 -31.04 -27.11
C ARG A 459 3.99 -30.97 -25.96
N PHE A 460 2.80 -31.52 -26.14
CA PHE A 460 1.76 -31.42 -25.14
C PHE A 460 2.14 -32.10 -23.82
N ASP A 461 2.04 -31.36 -22.71
CA ASP A 461 2.25 -31.91 -21.37
C ASP A 461 0.95 -32.51 -20.81
N SER A 462 0.86 -33.84 -20.87
CA SER A 462 -0.27 -34.61 -20.34
C SER A 462 -0.55 -34.38 -18.84
N ARG A 463 0.46 -34.07 -18.02
CA ARG A 463 0.29 -33.79 -16.59
C ARG A 463 -0.35 -32.42 -16.39
N ALA A 464 0.13 -31.40 -17.10
CA ALA A 464 -0.48 -30.08 -17.09
C ALA A 464 -1.94 -30.10 -17.58
N GLY A 465 -2.24 -30.97 -18.55
CA GLY A 465 -3.58 -31.18 -19.09
C GLY A 465 -4.51 -32.07 -18.26
N ALA A 466 -4.04 -32.70 -17.17
CA ALA A 466 -4.79 -33.73 -16.45
C ALA A 466 -6.14 -33.25 -15.88
N GLN A 467 -6.23 -31.97 -15.50
CA GLN A 467 -7.44 -31.34 -14.96
C GLN A 467 -8.11 -30.37 -15.94
N ILE A 468 -7.77 -30.48 -17.23
CA ILE A 468 -8.28 -29.57 -18.26
C ILE A 468 -9.21 -30.34 -19.20
N ASP A 469 -10.40 -29.78 -19.36
CA ASP A 469 -11.39 -30.18 -20.36
C ASP A 469 -11.76 -28.94 -21.19
N ALA A 470 -10.96 -28.62 -22.21
CA ALA A 470 -11.11 -27.40 -23.01
C ALA A 470 -10.77 -27.63 -24.48
N VAL A 471 -11.36 -26.80 -25.34
CA VAL A 471 -10.97 -26.69 -26.75
C VAL A 471 -10.32 -25.34 -27.00
N PHE A 472 -9.06 -25.37 -27.43
CA PHE A 472 -8.28 -24.21 -27.82
C PHE A 472 -8.43 -23.99 -29.32
N GLN A 473 -8.84 -22.80 -29.73
CA GLN A 473 -8.91 -22.38 -31.12
C GLN A 473 -7.91 -21.26 -31.36
N TRP A 474 -7.18 -21.35 -32.48
CA TRP A 474 -6.35 -20.28 -33.01
C TRP A 474 -6.91 -19.82 -34.35
N VAL A 475 -7.10 -18.51 -34.49
CA VAL A 475 -7.52 -17.84 -35.72
C VAL A 475 -6.43 -16.83 -36.07
N LEU A 476 -5.49 -17.25 -36.91
CA LEU A 476 -4.26 -16.50 -37.17
C LEU A 476 -4.33 -15.89 -38.57
N ARG A 477 -4.41 -14.55 -38.61
CA ARG A 477 -4.60 -13.78 -39.85
C ARG A 477 -3.29 -13.67 -40.61
N GLY A 478 -3.28 -14.14 -41.86
CA GLY A 478 -2.09 -14.29 -42.69
C GLY A 478 -2.44 -14.32 -44.18
N SER A 479 -1.55 -14.89 -45.00
CA SER A 479 -1.82 -15.10 -46.42
C SER A 479 -1.25 -16.46 -46.87
N PRO A 480 -2.03 -17.55 -46.81
CA PRO A 480 -3.43 -17.63 -46.36
C PRO A 480 -3.61 -17.56 -44.84
N ASP A 481 -4.84 -17.32 -44.36
CA ASP A 481 -5.18 -17.45 -42.95
C ASP A 481 -4.94 -18.88 -42.44
N GLN A 482 -4.46 -18.99 -41.20
CA GLN A 482 -4.23 -20.27 -40.53
C GLN A 482 -5.23 -20.48 -39.40
N LEU A 483 -5.94 -21.61 -39.46
CA LEU A 483 -6.94 -22.01 -38.49
C LEU A 483 -6.54 -23.34 -37.88
N HIS A 484 -6.29 -23.35 -36.58
CA HIS A 484 -5.86 -24.53 -35.84
C HIS A 484 -6.71 -24.70 -34.59
N TYR A 485 -6.91 -25.93 -34.15
CA TYR A 485 -7.54 -26.21 -32.86
C TYR A 485 -6.89 -27.40 -32.15
N ALA A 486 -7.02 -27.43 -30.83
CA ALA A 486 -6.60 -28.53 -29.98
C ALA A 486 -7.69 -28.83 -28.95
N GLU A 487 -8.17 -30.06 -28.94
CA GLU A 487 -9.06 -30.58 -27.92
C GLU A 487 -8.22 -31.22 -26.82
N VAL A 488 -8.28 -30.68 -25.61
CA VAL A 488 -7.63 -31.25 -24.42
C VAL A 488 -8.69 -31.83 -23.51
N ARG A 489 -8.60 -33.13 -23.23
CA ARG A 489 -9.50 -33.86 -22.34
C ARG A 489 -8.71 -34.73 -21.38
N ARG A 490 -8.66 -34.35 -20.10
CA ARG A 490 -8.04 -35.14 -19.02
C ARG A 490 -6.64 -35.66 -19.35
N GLY A 491 -5.77 -34.78 -19.83
CA GLY A 491 -4.39 -35.12 -20.19
C GLY A 491 -4.21 -35.82 -21.53
N VAL A 492 -5.26 -35.87 -22.36
CA VAL A 492 -5.19 -36.33 -23.76
C VAL A 492 -5.43 -35.14 -24.69
N ILE A 493 -4.66 -35.07 -25.78
CA ILE A 493 -4.78 -34.06 -26.82
C ILE A 493 -5.23 -34.68 -28.14
N LYS A 494 -6.03 -33.93 -28.88
CA LYS A 494 -6.30 -34.14 -30.31
C LYS A 494 -6.26 -32.81 -31.04
N GLN A 495 -5.36 -32.66 -32.01
CA GLN A 495 -5.25 -31.46 -32.82
C GLN A 495 -6.00 -31.59 -34.16
N GLY A 496 -6.36 -30.46 -34.74
CA GLY A 496 -6.89 -30.39 -36.09
C GLY A 496 -6.80 -29.00 -36.70
N THR A 497 -7.13 -28.90 -37.98
CA THR A 497 -7.14 -27.64 -38.73
C THR A 497 -8.57 -27.19 -39.01
N GLY A 498 -8.78 -25.89 -39.18
CA GLY A 498 -10.10 -25.28 -39.38
C GLY A 498 -10.72 -24.70 -38.11
N ARG A 499 -12.03 -24.42 -38.18
CA ARG A 499 -12.81 -23.90 -37.05
C ARG A 499 -13.49 -25.04 -36.30
N HIS A 500 -13.26 -25.11 -35.00
CA HIS A 500 -14.02 -25.98 -34.12
C HIS A 500 -15.43 -25.42 -33.89
N ALA A 501 -16.45 -26.28 -33.81
CA ALA A 501 -17.85 -25.86 -33.68
C ALA A 501 -18.18 -25.22 -32.32
N SER A 502 -17.41 -25.56 -31.29
CA SER A 502 -17.62 -25.07 -29.91
C SER A 502 -16.28 -24.91 -29.20
N PRO A 503 -15.49 -23.87 -29.53
CA PRO A 503 -14.24 -23.61 -28.84
C PRO A 503 -14.51 -23.12 -27.41
N THR A 504 -13.69 -23.55 -26.45
CA THR A 504 -13.73 -23.03 -25.07
C THR A 504 -12.99 -21.70 -24.98
N ILE A 505 -11.86 -21.60 -25.68
CA ILE A 505 -11.07 -20.39 -25.80
C ILE A 505 -10.64 -20.19 -27.26
N THR A 506 -10.66 -18.94 -27.72
CA THR A 506 -10.19 -18.56 -29.05
C THR A 506 -9.17 -17.44 -28.97
N VAL A 507 -7.97 -17.69 -29.51
CA VAL A 507 -6.90 -16.70 -29.72
C VAL A 507 -7.01 -16.19 -31.15
N GLU A 508 -7.24 -14.90 -31.33
CA GLU A 508 -7.27 -14.24 -32.63
C GLU A 508 -6.16 -13.19 -32.74
N MET A 509 -5.20 -13.35 -33.65
CA MET A 509 -4.15 -12.35 -33.90
C MET A 509 -3.54 -12.51 -35.29
N SER A 510 -2.59 -11.65 -35.68
CA SER A 510 -1.84 -11.85 -36.92
C SER A 510 -0.89 -13.05 -36.77
N GLU A 511 -0.59 -13.74 -37.87
CA GLU A 511 0.40 -14.82 -37.89
C GLU A 511 1.77 -14.31 -37.40
N ALA A 512 2.16 -13.10 -37.82
CA ALA A 512 3.41 -12.46 -37.41
C ALA A 512 3.47 -12.25 -35.89
N ASP A 513 2.39 -11.74 -35.27
CA ASP A 513 2.38 -11.50 -33.83
C ASP A 513 2.36 -12.81 -33.03
N TYR A 514 1.65 -13.84 -33.53
CA TYR A 514 1.68 -15.15 -32.91
C TYR A 514 3.08 -15.78 -32.99
N LEU A 515 3.79 -15.61 -34.11
CA LEU A 515 5.16 -16.07 -34.30
C LEU A 515 6.13 -15.39 -33.31
N LEU A 516 5.98 -14.08 -33.10
CA LEU A 516 6.74 -13.35 -32.07
C LEU A 516 6.44 -13.92 -30.68
N MET A 517 5.18 -14.23 -30.39
CA MET A 517 4.75 -14.73 -29.07
C MET A 517 5.34 -16.12 -28.77
N ILE A 518 5.24 -17.07 -29.71
CA ILE A 518 5.81 -18.41 -29.52
C ILE A 518 7.35 -18.44 -29.54
N ASN A 519 7.98 -17.39 -30.05
CA ASN A 519 9.44 -17.23 -30.00
C ASN A 519 9.91 -16.38 -28.80
N GLY A 520 9.00 -16.00 -27.89
CA GLY A 520 9.34 -15.22 -26.69
C GLY A 520 9.72 -13.76 -26.97
N GLU A 521 9.48 -13.27 -28.18
CA GLU A 521 9.75 -11.88 -28.59
C GLU A 521 8.56 -10.95 -28.29
N LEU A 522 7.39 -11.52 -27.99
CA LEU A 522 6.19 -10.81 -27.55
C LEU A 522 5.56 -11.52 -26.35
N ASN A 523 5.45 -10.84 -25.20
CA ASN A 523 4.70 -11.36 -24.06
C ASN A 523 3.20 -11.46 -24.42
N GLY A 524 2.58 -12.60 -24.11
CA GLY A 524 1.17 -12.85 -24.43
C GLY A 524 0.21 -11.87 -23.77
N ALA A 525 0.37 -11.59 -22.46
CA ALA A 525 -0.44 -10.61 -21.76
C ALA A 525 -0.31 -9.21 -22.39
N ARG A 526 0.91 -8.84 -22.81
CA ARG A 526 1.17 -7.59 -23.55
C ARG A 526 0.51 -7.56 -24.91
N ALA A 527 0.48 -8.68 -25.63
CA ALA A 527 -0.19 -8.75 -26.93
C ALA A 527 -1.69 -8.42 -26.80
N PHE A 528 -2.36 -8.98 -25.79
CA PHE A 528 -3.79 -8.74 -25.58
C PHE A 528 -4.07 -7.39 -24.93
N SER A 529 -3.29 -6.96 -23.94
CA SER A 529 -3.48 -5.66 -23.27
C SER A 529 -3.30 -4.46 -24.20
N THR A 530 -2.49 -4.61 -25.24
CA THR A 530 -2.23 -3.57 -26.25
C THR A 530 -3.06 -3.72 -27.53
N GLY A 531 -3.96 -4.71 -27.61
CA GLY A 531 -4.86 -4.90 -28.75
C GLY A 531 -4.22 -5.52 -30.01
N ARG A 532 -3.01 -6.09 -29.90
CA ARG A 532 -2.37 -6.87 -30.98
C ARG A 532 -3.04 -8.22 -31.24
N GLY A 533 -3.78 -8.72 -30.25
CA GLY A 533 -4.67 -9.87 -30.38
C GLY A 533 -6.00 -9.65 -29.67
N LYS A 534 -6.93 -10.57 -29.91
CA LYS A 534 -8.18 -10.71 -29.17
C LYS A 534 -8.23 -12.09 -28.55
N LEU A 535 -8.78 -12.18 -27.35
CA LEU A 535 -8.96 -13.43 -26.63
C LEU A 535 -10.43 -13.57 -26.26
N LYS A 536 -11.06 -14.66 -26.71
CA LYS A 536 -12.45 -14.98 -26.37
C LYS A 536 -12.48 -16.21 -25.50
N GLY A 537 -13.14 -16.11 -24.35
CA GLY A 537 -13.16 -17.17 -23.34
C GLY A 537 -12.09 -16.98 -22.27
N PRO A 538 -11.95 -17.94 -21.33
CA PRO A 538 -11.23 -17.72 -20.09
C PRO A 538 -9.73 -17.40 -20.28
N VAL A 539 -9.30 -16.20 -19.87
CA VAL A 539 -7.91 -15.74 -19.79
C VAL A 539 -7.07 -16.72 -18.97
N THR A 540 -7.63 -17.29 -17.91
CA THR A 540 -6.95 -18.31 -17.08
C THR A 540 -6.56 -19.56 -17.86
N LEU A 541 -7.26 -19.90 -18.95
CA LEU A 541 -6.84 -20.99 -19.86
C LEU A 541 -5.70 -20.54 -20.77
N ALA A 542 -5.71 -19.29 -21.26
CA ALA A 542 -4.59 -18.74 -22.03
C ALA A 542 -3.30 -18.69 -21.21
N MET A 543 -3.39 -18.29 -19.94
CA MET A 543 -2.28 -18.29 -18.98
C MET A 543 -1.66 -19.69 -18.79
N LYS A 544 -2.45 -20.76 -18.95
CA LYS A 544 -1.97 -22.15 -18.84
C LYS A 544 -1.33 -22.68 -20.13
N MET A 545 -1.48 -21.99 -21.27
CA MET A 545 -1.02 -22.50 -22.57
C MET A 545 0.48 -22.76 -22.61
N GLN A 546 1.31 -21.96 -21.94
CA GLN A 546 2.76 -22.20 -21.88
C GLN A 546 3.12 -23.53 -21.17
N ARG A 547 2.35 -23.92 -20.16
CA ARG A 547 2.53 -25.21 -19.47
C ARG A 547 1.95 -26.37 -20.26
N LEU A 548 0.86 -26.14 -20.98
CA LEU A 548 0.23 -27.17 -21.82
C LEU A 548 1.03 -27.46 -23.07
N PHE A 549 1.62 -26.43 -23.66
CA PHE A 549 2.35 -26.47 -24.93
C PHE A 549 3.74 -25.85 -24.75
N PRO A 550 4.61 -26.46 -23.92
CA PRO A 550 5.94 -25.96 -23.67
C PRO A 550 6.72 -25.81 -24.98
N ILE A 551 7.51 -24.75 -25.05
CA ILE A 551 8.52 -24.54 -26.08
C ILE A 551 9.85 -24.90 -25.41
N ASP A 552 10.54 -25.91 -25.92
CA ASP A 552 11.70 -26.52 -25.26
C ASP A 552 12.72 -25.46 -24.79
N GLY A 553 13.09 -25.54 -23.51
CA GLY A 553 13.93 -24.57 -22.80
C GLY A 553 13.31 -24.02 -21.49
N VAL A 554 12.02 -24.27 -21.21
CA VAL A 554 11.36 -23.79 -19.98
C VAL A 554 11.02 -24.92 -18.99
N ASN A 555 10.98 -26.20 -19.40
CA ASN A 555 10.67 -27.33 -18.51
C ASN A 555 11.43 -28.61 -18.89
N ALA A 556 12.76 -28.55 -18.94
CA ALA A 556 13.62 -29.73 -18.93
C ALA A 556 14.39 -29.79 -17.60
N GLY A 557 13.67 -30.02 -16.51
CA GLY A 557 14.23 -30.21 -15.18
C GLY A 557 13.15 -30.74 -14.25
N GLY A 558 13.33 -31.97 -13.77
CA GLY A 558 12.45 -32.61 -12.81
C GLY A 558 12.66 -32.16 -11.37
#